data_AF-A0A965QTN7-F1
#
_entry.id   AF-A0A965QTN7-F1
#
_cell.length_a   1.000
_cell.length_b   1.000
_cell.length_c   1.000
_cell.angle_alpha   90.00
_cell.angle_beta   90.00
_cell.angle_gamma   90.00
#
_symmetry.space_group_name_H-M   'P 1'
#
loop_
_entity.id
_entity.type
_entity.pdbx_description
1 polymer ?
#
loop_
_entity_poly.entity_id
_entity_poly.type
_entity_poly.pdbx_seq_one_letter_code
_entity_poly.pdbx_strand_id
1 'polypeptide(L)'
;MPPLRRTHEPPASSGGRLVDPPVVPGPGTGSIEALVDNNRLLRSALDLRIGDMRLWELVAATRREVLTVAAAYTGHYREAARPVDVADWIARPIIMGGHQPELFHPGVWLKNSVLDAYARQVGGTALNLVVDTDRCANVTVPVPVGTPAEAHVEQVPFDAFTGEVAWEERGVVDPECFASFGSRACALVAPLVPAPVLARWWPLAVERVGESHRLGLGLAQARHIVEERFGLQTLELPVSEMVRLPTVMVFMGWLLAHARPLHEAYNAALETHRRQRRVRGRGRPMPNLAVRHDASGEWIEVPWWLWSRDDPRRRRVFANTDTKGALALSDMETLRVELPITPDTSPSKWVDALSRMEEHS
;
A
#
# COMPACT_ATOMS: atom_id res chain seq x y z
N MET A 1 -11.99 -34.61 1.18
CA MET A 1 -11.58 -33.30 1.74
C MET A 1 -12.82 -32.62 2.32
N PRO A 2 -12.83 -32.26 3.61
CA PRO A 2 -13.95 -31.51 4.16
C PRO A 2 -14.11 -30.20 3.38
N PRO A 3 -15.35 -29.74 3.13
CA PRO A 3 -15.59 -28.47 2.47
C PRO A 3 -14.90 -27.36 3.28
N LEU A 4 -14.17 -26.48 2.60
CA LEU A 4 -13.73 -25.22 3.18
C LEU A 4 -14.99 -24.47 3.58
N ARG A 5 -15.37 -24.57 4.87
CA ARG A 5 -16.35 -23.66 5.46
C ARG A 5 -15.85 -22.26 5.19
N ARG A 6 -16.70 -21.37 4.69
CA ARG A 6 -16.46 -19.94 4.86
C ARG A 6 -16.32 -19.75 6.36
N THR A 7 -15.11 -19.45 6.82
CA THR A 7 -14.79 -19.23 8.23
C THR A 7 -15.39 -17.94 8.75
N HIS A 8 -15.83 -17.07 7.83
CA HIS A 8 -16.24 -15.71 8.10
C HIS A 8 -17.52 -15.41 7.32
N GLU A 9 -18.54 -14.93 8.02
CA GLU A 9 -19.77 -14.38 7.45
C GLU A 9 -19.85 -12.90 7.80
N PRO A 10 -20.21 -12.02 6.85
CA PRO A 10 -20.38 -10.61 7.16
C PRO A 10 -21.48 -10.45 8.22
N PRO A 11 -21.29 -9.56 9.21
CA PRO A 11 -22.32 -9.29 10.21
C PRO A 11 -23.64 -8.88 9.56
N ALA A 12 -24.75 -9.48 9.99
CA ALA A 12 -26.08 -9.18 9.45
C ALA A 12 -26.68 -7.89 10.02
N SER A 13 -26.24 -7.47 11.21
CA SER A 13 -26.74 -6.27 11.87
C SER A 13 -26.04 -5.00 11.38
N SER A 14 -26.80 -3.90 11.34
CA SER A 14 -26.24 -2.57 11.11
C SER A 14 -25.17 -2.25 12.16
N GLY A 15 -24.02 -1.74 11.71
CA GLY A 15 -22.88 -1.44 12.58
C GLY A 15 -22.10 -2.66 13.08
N GLY A 16 -22.51 -3.88 12.70
CA GLY A 16 -21.77 -5.10 13.00
C GLY A 16 -20.38 -5.09 12.38
N ARG A 17 -19.39 -5.63 13.09
CA ARG A 17 -17.99 -5.67 12.66
C ARG A 17 -17.47 -7.10 12.78
N LEU A 18 -16.65 -7.51 11.83
CA LEU A 18 -15.92 -8.76 11.89
C LEU A 18 -14.43 -8.45 11.81
N VAL A 19 -13.70 -8.82 12.86
CA VAL A 19 -12.24 -8.68 12.94
C VAL A 19 -11.70 -10.05 13.35
N ASP A 20 -10.72 -10.56 12.61
CA ASP A 20 -10.07 -11.83 12.90
C ASP A 20 -8.53 -11.65 12.86
N PRO A 21 -7.80 -11.95 13.95
CA PRO A 21 -8.31 -12.33 15.28
C PRO A 21 -9.25 -11.26 15.87
N PRO A 22 -10.08 -11.54 16.88
CA PRO A 22 -10.85 -10.47 17.52
C PRO A 22 -9.91 -9.54 18.32
N VAL A 23 -10.22 -8.23 18.33
CA VAL A 23 -9.50 -7.23 19.15
C VAL A 23 -9.60 -7.55 20.64
N VAL A 24 -10.76 -8.06 21.08
CA VAL A 24 -10.93 -8.58 22.43
C VAL A 24 -11.03 -10.10 22.32
N PRO A 25 -9.96 -10.85 22.65
CA PRO A 25 -9.97 -12.30 22.53
C PRO A 25 -10.95 -12.95 23.52
N GLY A 26 -11.66 -13.97 23.05
CA GLY A 26 -12.49 -14.86 23.86
C GLY A 26 -11.89 -16.27 23.95
N PRO A 27 -12.47 -17.17 24.76
CA PRO A 27 -12.02 -18.55 24.83
C PRO A 27 -12.06 -19.22 23.44
N GLY A 28 -10.92 -19.78 23.01
CA GLY A 28 -10.80 -20.49 21.74
C GLY A 28 -10.71 -19.61 20.49
N THR A 29 -10.68 -18.28 20.61
CA THR A 29 -10.36 -17.38 19.50
C THR A 29 -8.85 -17.16 19.41
N GLY A 30 -8.30 -16.96 18.21
CA GLY A 30 -6.91 -16.52 18.05
C GLY A 30 -6.68 -15.14 18.69
N SER A 31 -5.41 -14.75 18.83
CA SER A 31 -5.03 -13.42 19.34
C SER A 31 -3.90 -12.81 18.52
N ILE A 32 -3.78 -11.49 18.58
CA ILE A 32 -2.72 -10.77 17.87
C ILE A 32 -1.33 -11.06 18.46
N GLU A 33 -1.23 -11.27 19.78
CA GLU A 33 0.02 -11.63 20.47
C GLU A 33 0.59 -12.93 19.92
N ALA A 34 -0.26 -13.96 19.76
CA ALA A 34 0.17 -15.24 19.22
C ALA A 34 0.72 -15.11 17.77
N LEU A 35 0.11 -14.24 16.96
CA LEU A 35 0.60 -13.95 15.61
C LEU A 35 1.93 -13.19 15.63
N VAL A 36 2.08 -12.22 16.54
CA VAL A 36 3.33 -11.47 16.73
C VAL A 36 4.46 -12.38 17.19
N ASP A 37 4.21 -13.27 18.15
CA ASP A 37 5.22 -14.20 18.66
C ASP A 37 5.60 -15.24 17.60
N ASN A 38 4.64 -15.76 16.85
CA ASN A 38 4.93 -16.64 15.72
C ASN A 38 5.80 -15.93 14.66
N ASN A 39 5.51 -14.67 14.34
CA ASN A 39 6.33 -13.88 13.42
C ASN A 39 7.76 -13.65 13.94
N ARG A 40 7.94 -13.44 15.25
CA ARG A 40 9.27 -13.36 15.87
C ARG A 40 10.04 -14.66 15.75
N LEU A 41 9.39 -15.80 16.01
CA LEU A 41 9.98 -17.13 15.87
C LEU A 41 10.39 -17.42 14.43
N LEU A 42 9.48 -17.20 13.47
CA LEU A 42 9.78 -17.36 12.04
C LEU A 42 10.98 -16.51 11.62
N ARG A 43 11.04 -15.25 12.04
CA ARG A 43 12.19 -14.37 11.75
C ARG A 43 13.49 -14.92 12.33
N SER A 44 13.47 -15.45 13.56
CA SER A 44 14.67 -16.00 14.19
C SER A 44 15.15 -17.32 13.57
N ALA A 45 14.23 -18.07 12.94
CA ALA A 45 14.53 -19.35 12.31
C ALA A 45 15.02 -19.21 10.85
N LEU A 46 14.82 -18.05 10.22
CA LEU A 46 15.23 -17.80 8.84
C LEU A 46 16.72 -17.45 8.75
N ASP A 47 17.55 -18.46 8.44
CA ASP A 47 18.95 -18.27 8.08
C ASP A 47 19.10 -17.93 6.60
N LEU A 48 18.77 -16.67 6.26
CA LEU A 48 18.87 -16.13 4.90
C LEU A 48 19.88 -14.98 4.87
N ARG A 49 20.66 -14.92 3.78
CA ARG A 49 21.51 -13.76 3.45
C ARG A 49 20.97 -13.01 2.25
N ILE A 50 21.03 -11.70 2.32
CA ILE A 50 20.66 -10.76 1.25
C ILE A 50 21.92 -9.94 0.95
N GLY A 51 22.59 -10.29 -0.15
CA GLY A 51 23.94 -9.79 -0.43
C GLY A 51 24.91 -10.18 0.67
N ASP A 52 25.58 -9.20 1.27
CA ASP A 52 26.52 -9.38 2.37
C ASP A 52 25.85 -9.32 3.76
N MET A 53 24.55 -9.05 3.87
CA MET A 53 23.82 -8.94 5.14
C MET A 53 23.05 -10.23 5.47
N ARG A 54 22.92 -10.55 6.76
CA ARG A 54 21.90 -11.51 7.23
C ARG A 54 20.53 -10.83 7.19
N LEU A 55 19.47 -11.60 6.95
CA LEU A 55 18.10 -11.08 6.87
C LEU A 55 17.71 -10.28 8.13
N TRP A 56 18.10 -10.73 9.32
CA TRP A 56 17.77 -10.03 10.56
C TRP A 56 18.49 -8.68 10.70
N GLU A 57 19.69 -8.53 10.13
CA GLU A 57 20.43 -7.26 10.09
C GLU A 57 19.71 -6.27 9.19
N LEU A 58 19.30 -6.73 7.99
CA LEU A 58 18.54 -5.92 7.06
C LEU A 58 17.20 -5.50 7.67
N VAL A 59 16.46 -6.44 8.27
CA VAL A 59 15.18 -6.15 8.94
C VAL A 59 15.36 -5.12 10.06
N ALA A 60 16.40 -5.23 10.88
CA ALA A 60 16.66 -4.24 11.93
C ALA A 60 16.94 -2.85 11.36
N ALA A 61 17.75 -2.76 10.30
CA ALA A 61 18.05 -1.50 9.61
C ALA A 61 16.79 -0.90 8.94
N THR A 62 16.01 -1.71 8.24
CA THR A 62 14.76 -1.27 7.58
C THR A 62 13.72 -0.79 8.59
N ARG A 63 13.59 -1.46 9.74
CA ARG A 63 12.66 -1.01 10.80
C ARG A 63 13.01 0.38 11.31
N ARG A 64 14.30 0.68 11.48
CA ARG A 64 14.76 2.02 11.84
C ARG A 64 14.40 3.05 10.77
N GLU A 65 14.70 2.78 9.50
CA GLU A 65 14.41 3.70 8.40
C GLU A 65 12.90 3.95 8.25
N VAL A 66 12.11 2.88 8.18
CA VAL A 66 10.65 2.95 8.04
C VAL A 66 10.02 3.75 9.18
N LEU A 67 10.36 3.46 10.44
CA LEU A 67 9.78 4.18 11.58
C LEU A 67 10.21 5.65 11.60
N THR A 68 11.47 5.93 11.30
CA THR A 68 11.99 7.30 11.27
C THR A 68 11.30 8.13 10.20
N VAL A 69 11.21 7.60 8.97
CA VAL A 69 10.59 8.30 7.84
C VAL A 69 9.08 8.39 8.01
N ALA A 70 8.40 7.36 8.52
CA ALA A 70 6.97 7.42 8.79
C ALA A 70 6.63 8.48 9.86
N ALA A 71 7.42 8.57 10.93
CA ALA A 71 7.21 9.59 11.96
C ALA A 71 7.63 10.99 11.53
N ALA A 72 8.62 11.11 10.62
CA ALA A 72 8.90 12.37 9.93
C ALA A 72 7.71 12.79 9.08
N TYR A 73 7.30 11.94 8.13
CA TYR A 73 6.16 12.17 7.25
C TYR A 73 4.89 12.57 8.02
N THR A 74 4.50 11.78 9.01
CA THR A 74 3.29 12.05 9.82
C THR A 74 3.40 13.37 10.58
N GLY A 75 4.59 13.69 11.10
CA GLY A 75 4.85 14.92 11.86
C GLY A 75 4.76 16.22 11.05
N HIS A 76 4.68 16.15 9.71
CA HIS A 76 4.55 17.36 8.88
C HIS A 76 3.14 17.98 8.92
N TYR A 77 2.11 17.20 9.24
CA TYR A 77 0.72 17.67 9.16
C TYR A 77 -0.13 17.37 10.41
N ARG A 78 0.40 16.63 11.37
CA ARG A 78 -0.23 16.45 12.69
C ARG A 78 0.79 16.10 13.77
N GLU A 79 0.37 16.14 15.03
CA GLU A 79 1.22 15.70 16.13
C GLU A 79 1.43 14.18 16.08
N ALA A 80 2.69 13.75 16.18
CA ALA A 80 3.06 12.35 16.19
C ALA A 80 4.00 12.10 17.37
N ALA A 81 3.52 11.36 18.36
CA ALA A 81 4.34 10.98 19.51
C ALA A 81 5.51 10.09 19.05
N ARG A 82 6.74 10.57 19.24
CA ARG A 82 7.94 9.76 19.07
C ARG A 82 8.42 9.29 20.44
N PRO A 83 8.63 7.98 20.64
CA PRO A 83 9.22 7.49 21.88
C PRO A 83 10.60 8.10 22.13
N VAL A 84 10.90 8.41 23.39
CA VAL A 84 12.21 8.95 23.80
C VAL A 84 13.31 7.91 23.57
N ASP A 85 13.02 6.64 23.87
CA ASP A 85 13.92 5.53 23.60
C ASP A 85 13.67 4.97 22.19
N VAL A 86 14.48 5.45 21.24
CA VAL A 86 14.42 5.02 19.84
C VAL A 86 14.84 3.54 19.68
N ALA A 87 15.77 3.04 20.49
CA ALA A 87 16.25 1.66 20.38
C ALA A 87 15.14 0.68 20.78
N ASP A 88 14.47 0.95 21.90
CA ASP A 88 13.30 0.20 22.33
C ASP A 88 12.16 0.29 21.31
N TRP A 89 11.91 1.49 20.77
CA TRP A 89 10.88 1.69 19.74
C TRP A 89 11.11 0.82 18.50
N ILE A 90 12.35 0.74 18.01
CA ILE A 90 12.73 -0.10 16.87
C ILE A 90 12.58 -1.60 17.19
N ALA A 91 12.69 -2.01 18.45
CA ALA A 91 12.55 -3.41 18.87
C ALA A 91 11.09 -3.86 19.00
N ARG A 92 10.16 -2.94 19.34
CA ARG A 92 8.73 -3.20 19.53
C ARG A 92 8.00 -3.64 18.25
N PRO A 93 6.94 -4.47 18.30
CA PRO A 93 6.22 -4.91 17.10
C PRO A 93 5.75 -3.75 16.20
N ILE A 94 5.70 -3.98 14.88
CA ILE A 94 5.04 -3.07 13.94
C ILE A 94 3.79 -3.80 13.44
N ILE A 95 2.62 -3.22 13.67
CA ILE A 95 1.36 -3.70 13.12
C ILE A 95 1.07 -2.85 11.88
N MET A 96 1.34 -3.43 10.73
CA MET A 96 1.34 -2.73 9.45
C MET A 96 0.12 -3.08 8.62
N GLY A 97 -0.53 -2.05 8.08
CA GLY A 97 -1.55 -2.15 7.06
C GLY A 97 -1.27 -1.20 5.91
N GLY A 98 -2.31 -0.85 5.15
CA GLY A 98 -2.16 -0.02 3.97
C GLY A 98 -3.37 -0.08 3.05
N HIS A 99 -3.55 0.98 2.28
CA HIS A 99 -4.53 1.07 1.20
C HIS A 99 -4.14 2.18 0.21
N GLN A 100 -4.69 2.14 -1.00
CA GLN A 100 -4.66 3.26 -1.94
C GLN A 100 -5.29 4.50 -1.29
N PRO A 101 -4.79 5.73 -1.53
CA PRO A 101 -5.30 6.97 -0.94
C PRO A 101 -6.66 7.44 -1.51
N GLU A 102 -7.55 6.50 -1.80
CA GLU A 102 -8.92 6.79 -2.20
C GLU A 102 -9.80 7.19 -1.01
N LEU A 103 -11.03 7.58 -1.31
CA LEU A 103 -12.05 7.84 -0.30
C LEU A 103 -12.52 6.52 0.29
N PHE A 104 -12.05 6.22 1.50
CA PHE A 104 -12.28 4.93 2.14
C PHE A 104 -13.76 4.61 2.34
N HIS A 105 -14.16 3.43 1.89
CA HIS A 105 -15.39 2.83 2.39
C HIS A 105 -15.20 2.37 3.86
N PRO A 106 -16.28 2.20 4.64
CA PRO A 106 -16.17 1.97 6.09
C PRO A 106 -15.34 0.75 6.51
N GLY A 107 -15.31 -0.31 5.69
CA GLY A 107 -14.52 -1.52 5.98
C GLY A 107 -13.02 -1.29 5.86
N VAL A 108 -12.58 -0.53 4.85
CA VAL A 108 -11.17 -0.13 4.72
C VAL A 108 -10.81 0.86 5.82
N TRP A 109 -11.70 1.80 6.16
CA TRP A 109 -11.44 2.73 7.23
C TRP A 109 -11.31 2.07 8.61
N LEU A 110 -12.17 1.09 8.91
CA LEU A 110 -12.13 0.30 10.14
C LEU A 110 -10.77 -0.39 10.35
N LYS A 111 -10.07 -0.76 9.27
CA LYS A 111 -8.72 -1.34 9.34
C LYS A 111 -7.79 -0.48 10.17
N ASN A 112 -7.83 0.85 10.04
CA ASN A 112 -6.93 1.74 10.77
C ASN A 112 -7.18 1.71 12.28
N SER A 113 -8.45 1.66 12.69
CA SER A 113 -8.79 1.47 14.11
C SER A 113 -8.30 0.11 14.63
N VAL A 114 -8.38 -0.94 13.81
CA VAL A 114 -7.89 -2.28 14.19
C VAL A 114 -6.36 -2.31 14.29
N LEU A 115 -5.65 -1.67 13.36
CA LEU A 115 -4.19 -1.55 13.41
C LEU A 115 -3.73 -0.86 14.70
N ASP A 116 -4.35 0.26 15.05
CA ASP A 116 -4.07 1.02 16.27
C ASP A 116 -4.37 0.20 17.54
N ALA A 117 -5.54 -0.45 17.60
CA ALA A 117 -5.92 -1.29 18.73
C ALA A 117 -4.94 -2.45 18.95
N TYR A 118 -4.56 -3.14 17.89
CA TYR A 118 -3.56 -4.21 17.95
C TYR A 118 -2.19 -3.71 18.36
N ALA A 119 -1.73 -2.59 17.82
CA ALA A 119 -0.45 -2.02 18.20
C ALA A 119 -0.42 -1.70 19.70
N ARG A 120 -1.48 -1.10 20.24
CA ARG A 120 -1.58 -0.85 21.70
C ARG A 120 -1.51 -2.13 22.51
N GLN A 121 -2.27 -3.15 22.10
CA GLN A 121 -2.34 -4.43 22.80
C GLN A 121 -0.97 -5.12 22.90
N VAL A 122 -0.13 -5.03 21.85
CA VAL A 122 1.20 -5.65 21.84
C VAL A 122 2.34 -4.70 22.19
N GLY A 123 2.04 -3.47 22.63
CA GLY A 123 3.03 -2.43 22.90
C GLY A 123 3.86 -2.03 21.66
N GLY A 124 3.28 -2.16 20.47
CA GLY A 124 3.89 -1.90 19.17
C GLY A 124 3.57 -0.52 18.58
N THR A 125 3.92 -0.37 17.30
CA THR A 125 3.59 0.81 16.48
C THR A 125 2.62 0.43 15.38
N ALA A 126 1.51 1.15 15.25
CA ALA A 126 0.61 1.01 14.12
C ALA A 126 1.12 1.83 12.95
N LEU A 127 1.21 1.23 11.77
CA LEU A 127 1.68 1.88 10.55
C LEU A 127 0.71 1.58 9.41
N ASN A 128 0.19 2.62 8.77
CA ASN A 128 -0.63 2.52 7.58
C ASN A 128 0.18 2.98 6.36
N LEU A 129 0.44 2.07 5.41
CA LEU A 129 1.08 2.42 4.15
C LEU A 129 0.07 3.11 3.22
N VAL A 130 0.42 4.31 2.76
CA VAL A 130 -0.36 5.01 1.73
C VAL A 130 0.11 4.49 0.37
N VAL A 131 -0.68 3.64 -0.28
CA VAL A 131 -0.32 2.99 -1.56
C VAL A 131 -0.55 3.95 -2.72
N ASP A 132 0.25 5.02 -2.74
CA ASP A 132 0.23 6.09 -3.72
C ASP A 132 0.84 5.70 -5.08
N THR A 133 1.54 4.58 -5.13
CA THR A 133 2.06 3.98 -6.37
C THR A 133 0.99 3.23 -7.18
N ASP A 134 -0.21 3.07 -6.63
CA ASP A 134 -1.33 2.44 -7.35
C ASP A 134 -2.13 3.46 -8.17
N ARG A 135 -2.97 2.97 -9.08
CA ARG A 135 -3.71 3.80 -10.03
C ARG A 135 -4.90 4.51 -9.38
N CYS A 136 -5.09 5.77 -9.72
CA CYS A 136 -6.33 6.51 -9.50
C CYS A 136 -7.33 6.14 -10.61
N ALA A 137 -8.19 5.15 -10.34
CA ALA A 137 -9.13 4.63 -11.34
C ALA A 137 -10.40 5.48 -11.51
N ASN A 138 -10.85 6.16 -10.44
CA ASN A 138 -12.08 6.95 -10.43
C ASN A 138 -11.90 8.23 -9.60
N VAL A 139 -12.62 9.28 -9.99
CA VAL A 139 -12.66 10.57 -9.27
C VAL A 139 -14.11 10.97 -8.90
N THR A 140 -14.95 9.96 -8.66
CA THR A 140 -16.34 10.12 -8.25
C THR A 140 -16.63 9.35 -6.97
N VAL A 141 -17.64 9.80 -6.23
CA VAL A 141 -18.18 9.12 -5.05
C VAL A 141 -19.65 8.79 -5.27
N PRO A 142 -20.10 7.56 -4.96
CA PRO A 142 -21.52 7.27 -4.86
C PRO A 142 -22.11 7.95 -3.63
N VAL A 143 -22.99 8.94 -3.83
CA VAL A 143 -23.69 9.66 -2.76
C VAL A 143 -25.16 9.21 -2.75
N PRO A 144 -25.70 8.78 -1.59
CA PRO A 144 -27.11 8.52 -1.47
C PRO A 144 -27.88 9.85 -1.43
N VAL A 145 -28.92 9.96 -2.24
CA VAL A 145 -29.73 11.17 -2.41
C VAL A 145 -31.23 10.84 -2.30
N GLY A 146 -32.07 11.88 -2.27
CA GLY A 146 -33.52 11.74 -2.13
C GLY A 146 -33.96 11.61 -0.67
N THR A 147 -35.16 11.06 -0.45
CA THR A 147 -35.71 10.83 0.89
C THR A 147 -35.54 9.36 1.30
N PRO A 148 -35.74 8.99 2.58
CA PRO A 148 -35.70 7.58 2.97
C PRO A 148 -36.63 6.64 2.17
N ALA A 149 -37.70 7.18 1.56
CA ALA A 149 -38.63 6.41 0.74
C ALA A 149 -38.21 6.31 -0.75
N GLU A 150 -37.41 7.25 -1.23
CA GLU A 150 -37.04 7.41 -2.66
C GLU A 150 -35.52 7.42 -2.86
N ALA A 151 -34.79 6.81 -1.91
CA ALA A 151 -33.34 6.84 -1.87
C ALA A 151 -32.72 6.14 -3.08
N HIS A 152 -31.79 6.81 -3.74
CA HIS A 152 -30.98 6.26 -4.83
C HIS A 152 -29.57 6.82 -4.77
N VAL A 153 -28.68 6.32 -5.63
CA VAL A 153 -27.26 6.69 -5.64
C VAL A 153 -26.96 7.54 -6.86
N GLU A 154 -26.33 8.69 -6.63
CA GLU A 154 -25.73 9.53 -7.66
C GLU A 154 -24.21 9.47 -7.61
N GLN A 155 -23.55 9.50 -8.77
CA GLN A 155 -22.09 9.58 -8.86
C GLN A 155 -21.67 11.05 -8.88
N VAL A 156 -21.10 11.52 -7.77
CA VAL A 156 -20.70 12.92 -7.62
C VAL A 156 -19.19 13.03 -7.87
N PRO A 157 -18.74 13.77 -8.90
CA PRO A 157 -17.32 13.97 -9.15
C PRO A 157 -16.71 14.88 -8.07
N PHE A 158 -15.52 14.52 -7.62
CA PHE A 158 -14.67 15.39 -6.80
C PHE A 158 -13.50 15.98 -7.59
N ASP A 159 -13.22 15.50 -8.80
CA ASP A 159 -12.22 16.09 -9.70
C ASP A 159 -12.57 15.69 -11.15
N ALA A 160 -11.84 16.22 -12.14
CA ALA A 160 -11.95 15.82 -13.54
C ALA A 160 -11.10 14.58 -13.87
N PHE A 161 -11.64 13.62 -14.59
CA PHE A 161 -10.92 12.41 -14.99
C PHE A 161 -10.12 12.62 -16.27
N THR A 162 -8.80 12.40 -16.21
CA THR A 162 -7.89 12.55 -17.37
C THR A 162 -7.23 11.24 -17.81
N GLY A 163 -7.54 10.14 -17.13
CA GLY A 163 -6.94 8.83 -17.36
C GLY A 163 -6.45 8.19 -16.06
N GLU A 164 -6.11 6.90 -16.13
CA GLU A 164 -5.53 6.17 -15.01
C GLU A 164 -4.03 6.46 -14.91
N VAL A 165 -3.63 7.18 -13.87
CA VAL A 165 -2.22 7.41 -13.50
C VAL A 165 -2.00 7.01 -12.04
N ALA A 166 -0.75 6.82 -11.64
CA ALA A 166 -0.43 6.58 -10.23
C ALA A 166 -0.90 7.77 -9.38
N TRP A 167 -1.40 7.51 -8.16
CA TRP A 167 -1.78 8.58 -7.23
C TRP A 167 -0.62 9.52 -6.92
N GLU A 168 0.63 9.05 -7.05
CA GLU A 168 1.80 9.89 -6.85
C GLU A 168 2.02 10.96 -7.89
N GLU A 169 1.65 10.69 -9.14
CA GLU A 169 1.73 11.65 -10.25
C GLU A 169 0.47 12.51 -10.37
N ARG A 170 -0.57 12.22 -9.58
CA ARG A 170 -1.88 12.86 -9.74
C ARG A 170 -1.97 14.14 -8.89
N GLY A 171 -1.84 15.29 -9.56
CA GLY A 171 -2.25 16.61 -9.03
C GLY A 171 -3.77 16.76 -8.93
N VAL A 172 -4.33 17.98 -8.88
CA VAL A 172 -5.77 18.26 -9.11
C VAL A 172 -5.93 18.78 -10.53
N VAL A 173 -6.95 18.30 -11.27
CA VAL A 173 -7.18 18.73 -12.66
C VAL A 173 -8.20 19.87 -12.72
N ASP A 174 -9.27 19.78 -11.95
CA ASP A 174 -10.32 20.80 -11.85
C ASP A 174 -10.40 21.31 -10.40
N PRO A 175 -9.64 22.38 -10.08
CA PRO A 175 -9.59 22.94 -8.73
C PRO A 175 -10.94 23.45 -8.22
N GLU A 176 -11.80 23.98 -9.10
CA GLU A 176 -13.12 24.46 -8.71
C GLU A 176 -14.04 23.29 -8.37
N CYS A 177 -14.01 22.23 -9.20
CA CYS A 177 -14.75 21.00 -8.93
C CYS A 177 -14.31 20.37 -7.61
N PHE A 178 -13.00 20.31 -7.36
CA PHE A 178 -12.44 19.77 -6.14
C PHE A 178 -12.79 20.61 -4.91
N ALA A 179 -12.57 21.93 -4.96
CA ALA A 179 -12.85 22.81 -3.83
C ALA A 179 -14.33 22.76 -3.41
N SER A 180 -15.24 22.67 -4.37
CA SER A 180 -16.69 22.68 -4.10
C SER A 180 -17.32 21.29 -3.85
N PHE A 181 -16.57 20.19 -4.01
CA PHE A 181 -17.14 18.83 -3.81
C PHE A 181 -17.81 18.67 -2.45
N GLY A 182 -17.14 19.09 -1.37
CA GLY A 182 -17.66 18.96 -0.02
C GLY A 182 -19.05 19.59 0.15
N SER A 183 -19.27 20.80 -0.35
CA SER A 183 -20.56 21.49 -0.25
C SER A 183 -21.63 20.83 -1.13
N ARG A 184 -21.29 20.46 -2.38
CA ARG A 184 -22.22 19.77 -3.29
C ARG A 184 -22.70 18.45 -2.72
N ALA A 185 -21.78 17.59 -2.29
CA ALA A 185 -22.11 16.28 -1.73
C ALA A 185 -22.87 16.40 -0.39
N CYS A 186 -22.54 17.39 0.44
CA CYS A 186 -23.30 17.66 1.66
C CYS A 186 -24.75 18.08 1.36
N ALA A 187 -24.97 18.95 0.37
CA ALA A 187 -26.31 19.38 -0.01
C ALA A 187 -27.17 18.19 -0.51
N LEU A 188 -26.56 17.30 -1.29
CA LEU A 188 -27.23 16.11 -1.83
C LEU A 188 -27.61 15.10 -0.74
N VAL A 189 -26.73 14.85 0.24
CA VAL A 189 -26.97 13.85 1.29
C VAL A 189 -27.77 14.38 2.47
N ALA A 190 -27.93 15.70 2.62
CA ALA A 190 -28.55 16.35 3.78
C ALA A 190 -29.93 15.76 4.19
N PRO A 191 -30.85 15.37 3.28
CA PRO A 191 -32.12 14.77 3.68
C PRO A 191 -31.99 13.40 4.37
N LEU A 192 -30.89 12.68 4.12
CA LEU A 192 -30.61 11.36 4.69
C LEU A 192 -29.62 11.43 5.86
N VAL A 193 -28.65 12.34 5.78
CA VAL A 193 -27.60 12.55 6.77
C VAL A 193 -27.47 14.06 7.02
N PRO A 194 -28.18 14.62 8.02
CA PRO A 194 -28.24 16.07 8.23
C PRO A 194 -26.91 16.74 8.61
N ALA A 195 -25.97 15.98 9.18
CA ALA A 195 -24.67 16.50 9.64
C ALA A 195 -23.50 15.61 9.16
N PRO A 196 -23.25 15.55 7.84
CA PRO A 196 -22.23 14.67 7.29
C PRO A 196 -20.84 15.14 7.74
N VAL A 197 -19.95 14.19 8.07
CA VAL A 197 -18.56 14.49 8.44
C VAL A 197 -17.82 15.25 7.34
N LEU A 198 -18.25 15.05 6.09
CA LEU A 198 -17.69 15.69 4.89
C LEU A 198 -17.63 17.23 5.01
N ALA A 199 -18.61 17.88 5.64
CA ALA A 199 -18.62 19.32 5.82
C ALA A 199 -17.43 19.84 6.65
N ARG A 200 -16.92 19.01 7.58
CA ARG A 200 -15.76 19.34 8.44
C ARG A 200 -14.45 18.78 7.91
N TRP A 201 -14.53 17.70 7.13
CA TRP A 201 -13.36 16.98 6.64
C TRP A 201 -12.87 17.51 5.28
N TRP A 202 -13.76 17.85 4.35
CA TRP A 202 -13.34 18.30 3.02
C TRP A 202 -12.50 19.58 3.00
N PRO A 203 -12.75 20.59 3.85
CA PRO A 203 -11.85 21.74 3.94
C PRO A 203 -10.40 21.36 4.25
N LEU A 204 -10.18 20.34 5.10
CA LEU A 204 -8.84 19.79 5.38
C LEU A 204 -8.24 19.10 4.15
N ALA A 205 -9.06 18.40 3.35
CA ALA A 205 -8.60 17.81 2.08
C ALA A 205 -8.14 18.89 1.10
N VAL A 206 -8.89 19.99 0.97
CA VAL A 206 -8.50 21.13 0.13
C VAL A 206 -7.17 21.74 0.60
N GLU A 207 -7.05 21.99 1.90
CA GLU A 207 -5.81 22.50 2.52
C GLU A 207 -4.62 21.56 2.28
N ARG A 208 -4.79 20.25 2.48
CA ARG A 208 -3.71 19.27 2.39
C ARG A 208 -3.29 18.93 0.98
N VAL A 209 -4.22 18.97 0.03
CA VAL A 209 -3.87 18.89 -1.38
C VAL A 209 -3.15 20.16 -1.84
N GLY A 210 -3.52 21.32 -1.31
CA GLY A 210 -2.82 22.59 -1.57
C GLY A 210 -1.34 22.58 -1.16
N GLU A 211 -1.01 21.98 -0.02
CA GLU A 211 0.39 21.87 0.45
C GLU A 211 1.18 20.72 -0.18
N SER A 212 0.56 19.56 -0.39
CA SER A 212 1.28 18.39 -0.93
C SER A 212 1.38 18.38 -2.46
N HIS A 213 0.56 19.18 -3.14
CA HIS A 213 0.36 19.19 -4.59
C HIS A 213 -0.03 17.84 -5.21
N ARG A 214 -0.32 16.83 -4.37
CA ARG A 214 -0.63 15.46 -4.76
C ARG A 214 -1.98 15.08 -4.17
N LEU A 215 -2.97 14.85 -5.03
CA LEU A 215 -4.36 14.61 -4.65
C LEU A 215 -4.47 13.47 -3.65
N GLY A 216 -3.83 12.32 -3.93
CA GLY A 216 -3.86 11.17 -3.04
C GLY A 216 -3.28 11.46 -1.66
N LEU A 217 -2.11 12.11 -1.60
CA LEU A 217 -1.49 12.42 -0.31
C LEU A 217 -2.36 13.39 0.51
N GLY A 218 -2.90 14.44 -0.11
CA GLY A 218 -3.76 15.38 0.60
C GLY A 218 -5.04 14.74 1.15
N LEU A 219 -5.67 13.83 0.39
CA LEU A 219 -6.81 13.05 0.87
C LEU A 219 -6.45 12.15 2.05
N ALA A 220 -5.31 11.43 1.97
CA ALA A 220 -4.83 10.56 3.04
C ALA A 220 -4.50 11.35 4.32
N GLN A 221 -3.78 12.47 4.20
CA GLN A 221 -3.43 13.34 5.32
C GLN A 221 -4.67 13.92 6.01
N ALA A 222 -5.64 14.42 5.23
CA ALA A 222 -6.88 14.96 5.77
C ALA A 222 -7.68 13.89 6.53
N ARG A 223 -7.75 12.65 6.03
CA ARG A 223 -8.33 11.52 6.76
C ARG A 223 -7.58 11.28 8.06
N HIS A 224 -6.26 11.25 8.02
CA HIS A 224 -5.42 10.93 9.17
C HIS A 224 -5.54 11.99 10.29
N ILE A 225 -5.75 13.26 9.94
CA ILE A 225 -6.08 14.33 10.91
C ILE A 225 -7.42 14.08 11.61
N VAL A 226 -8.42 13.55 10.91
CA VAL A 226 -9.72 13.20 11.53
C VAL A 226 -9.58 11.97 12.42
N GLU A 227 -8.79 10.98 12.02
CA GLU A 227 -8.53 9.77 12.80
C GLU A 227 -7.88 10.07 14.15
N GLU A 228 -7.00 11.08 14.21
CA GLU A 228 -6.42 11.57 15.48
C GLU A 228 -7.50 12.03 16.47
N ARG A 229 -8.58 12.66 15.98
CA ARG A 229 -9.71 13.10 16.82
C ARG A 229 -10.51 11.94 17.39
N PHE A 230 -10.40 10.76 16.79
CA PHE A 230 -10.90 9.50 17.35
C PHE A 230 -9.89 8.81 18.27
N GLY A 231 -8.76 9.47 18.53
CA GLY A 231 -7.70 9.01 19.39
C GLY A 231 -6.74 8.03 18.74
N LEU A 232 -6.76 7.84 17.41
CA LEU A 232 -5.81 6.94 16.74
C LEU A 232 -4.39 7.55 16.75
N GLN A 233 -3.38 6.71 16.91
CA GLN A 233 -1.97 7.09 16.99
C GLN A 233 -1.14 6.39 15.89
N THR A 234 -1.80 6.03 14.79
CA THR A 234 -1.17 5.43 13.60
C THR A 234 -0.09 6.35 13.02
N LEU A 235 0.99 5.80 12.51
CA LEU A 235 1.87 6.51 11.58
C LEU A 235 1.46 6.20 10.15
N GLU A 236 1.78 7.11 9.23
CA GLU A 236 1.64 6.87 7.79
C GLU A 236 2.98 6.97 7.07
N LEU A 237 3.11 6.19 5.99
CA LEU A 237 4.26 6.22 5.10
C LEU A 237 3.77 5.97 3.67
N PRO A 238 3.95 6.92 2.73
CA PRO A 238 3.71 6.66 1.32
C PRO A 238 4.60 5.53 0.79
N VAL A 239 4.06 4.66 -0.05
CA VAL A 239 4.82 3.56 -0.64
C VAL A 239 5.92 4.10 -1.55
N SER A 240 5.66 5.20 -2.25
CA SER A 240 6.69 5.90 -3.05
C SER A 240 7.89 6.31 -2.20
N GLU A 241 7.68 6.79 -0.97
CA GLU A 241 8.76 7.10 -0.02
C GLU A 241 9.43 5.85 0.55
N MET A 242 8.66 4.79 0.81
CA MET A 242 9.20 3.54 1.36
C MET A 242 10.17 2.85 0.39
N VAL A 243 9.86 2.83 -0.90
CA VAL A 243 10.71 2.15 -1.91
C VAL A 243 12.02 2.90 -2.20
N ARG A 244 12.11 4.18 -1.79
CA ARG A 244 13.33 4.99 -1.86
C ARG A 244 14.33 4.70 -0.74
N LEU A 245 13.92 3.97 0.29
CA LEU A 245 14.77 3.68 1.43
C LEU A 245 15.93 2.75 1.01
N PRO A 246 17.19 3.05 1.35
CA PRO A 246 18.33 2.24 0.94
C PRO A 246 18.18 0.76 1.30
N THR A 247 17.69 0.45 2.50
CA THR A 247 17.49 -0.95 2.92
C THR A 247 16.38 -1.66 2.16
N VAL A 248 15.36 -0.92 1.70
CA VAL A 248 14.30 -1.47 0.84
C VAL A 248 14.85 -1.71 -0.57
N MET A 249 15.68 -0.80 -1.09
CA MET A 249 16.38 -0.99 -2.36
C MET A 249 17.33 -2.18 -2.34
N VAL A 250 18.02 -2.46 -1.22
CA VAL A 250 18.84 -3.68 -1.07
C VAL A 250 17.98 -4.94 -1.26
N PHE A 251 16.79 -4.99 -0.64
CA PHE A 251 15.89 -6.12 -0.78
C PHE A 251 15.32 -6.23 -2.21
N MET A 252 14.93 -5.10 -2.82
CA MET A 252 14.48 -5.05 -4.22
C MET A 252 15.58 -5.53 -5.18
N GLY A 253 16.80 -5.04 -5.02
CA GLY A 253 17.96 -5.45 -5.81
C GLY A 253 18.23 -6.95 -5.72
N TRP A 254 18.13 -7.51 -4.51
CA TRP A 254 18.25 -8.96 -4.32
C TRP A 254 17.13 -9.74 -5.02
N LEU A 255 15.88 -9.28 -4.92
CA LEU A 255 14.75 -9.93 -5.61
C LEU A 255 14.90 -9.87 -7.14
N LEU A 256 15.35 -8.74 -7.68
CA LEU A 256 15.61 -8.56 -9.12
C LEU A 256 16.81 -9.39 -9.59
N ALA A 257 17.87 -9.49 -8.79
CA ALA A 257 19.00 -10.39 -9.05
C ALA A 257 18.57 -11.87 -9.11
N HIS A 258 17.44 -12.21 -8.49
CA HIS A 258 16.81 -13.53 -8.53
C HIS A 258 15.46 -13.51 -9.26
N ALA A 259 15.35 -12.71 -10.33
CA ALA A 259 14.10 -12.48 -11.05
C ALA A 259 13.37 -13.77 -11.49
N ARG A 260 14.11 -14.79 -11.97
CA ARG A 260 13.51 -16.08 -12.37
C ARG A 260 12.92 -16.85 -11.18
N PRO A 261 13.70 -17.15 -10.11
CA PRO A 261 13.13 -17.69 -8.88
C PRO A 261 11.93 -16.90 -8.33
N LEU A 262 11.99 -15.57 -8.38
CA LEU A 262 10.89 -14.70 -7.95
C LEU A 262 9.62 -14.92 -8.79
N HIS A 263 9.76 -14.89 -10.11
CA HIS A 263 8.66 -15.12 -11.06
C HIS A 263 7.97 -16.47 -10.79
N GLU A 264 8.77 -17.53 -10.63
CA GLU A 264 8.28 -18.89 -10.39
C GLU A 264 7.59 -19.01 -9.02
N ALA A 265 8.20 -18.46 -7.96
CA ALA A 265 7.63 -18.47 -6.62
C ALA A 265 6.29 -17.73 -6.56
N TYR A 266 6.20 -16.56 -7.21
CA TYR A 266 4.96 -15.79 -7.31
C TYR A 266 3.84 -16.60 -7.97
N ASN A 267 4.11 -17.15 -9.17
CA ASN A 267 3.13 -17.92 -9.92
C ASN A 267 2.73 -19.21 -9.19
N ALA A 268 3.68 -19.91 -8.56
CA ALA A 268 3.41 -21.12 -7.78
C ALA A 268 2.52 -20.84 -6.55
N ALA A 269 2.75 -19.73 -5.85
CA ALA A 269 1.91 -19.31 -4.72
C ALA A 269 0.48 -19.00 -5.18
N LEU A 270 0.33 -18.32 -6.31
CA LEU A 270 -0.96 -17.97 -6.88
C LEU A 270 -1.76 -19.20 -7.34
N GLU A 271 -1.10 -20.16 -8.00
CA GLU A 271 -1.73 -21.44 -8.37
C GLU A 271 -2.14 -22.26 -7.14
N THR A 272 -1.30 -22.27 -6.09
CA THR A 272 -1.63 -22.91 -4.81
C THR A 272 -2.88 -22.29 -4.20
N HIS A 273 -2.99 -20.96 -4.20
CA HIS A 273 -4.18 -20.25 -3.72
C HIS A 273 -5.42 -20.62 -4.54
N ARG A 274 -5.35 -20.58 -5.88
CA ARG A 274 -6.48 -20.91 -6.75
C ARG A 274 -6.96 -22.36 -6.54
N ARG A 275 -6.04 -23.31 -6.41
CA ARG A 275 -6.36 -24.72 -6.11
C ARG A 275 -7.07 -24.86 -4.77
N GLN A 276 -6.53 -24.24 -3.71
CA GLN A 276 -7.13 -24.29 -2.38
C GLN A 276 -8.51 -23.64 -2.34
N ARG A 277 -8.68 -22.47 -2.96
CA ARG A 277 -9.93 -21.70 -2.98
C ARG A 277 -10.89 -22.09 -4.11
N ARG A 278 -10.54 -23.09 -4.95
CA ARG A 278 -11.32 -23.56 -6.11
C ARG A 278 -11.69 -22.44 -7.09
N VAL A 279 -10.79 -21.47 -7.27
CA VAL A 279 -10.97 -20.35 -8.20
C VAL A 279 -10.64 -20.83 -9.61
N ARG A 280 -11.63 -20.81 -10.51
CA ARG A 280 -11.46 -21.28 -11.91
C ARG A 280 -10.93 -20.20 -12.86
N GLY A 281 -11.11 -18.93 -12.54
CA GLY A 281 -10.72 -17.81 -13.40
C GLY A 281 -9.23 -17.51 -13.31
N ARG A 282 -8.51 -17.53 -14.44
CA ARG A 282 -7.06 -17.26 -14.49
C ARG A 282 -6.69 -15.81 -14.11
N GLY A 283 -7.63 -14.88 -14.20
CA GLY A 283 -7.45 -13.49 -13.77
C GLY A 283 -7.79 -13.20 -12.31
N ARG A 284 -8.13 -14.22 -11.50
CA ARG A 284 -8.55 -14.04 -10.10
C ARG A 284 -7.59 -14.75 -9.13
N PRO A 285 -7.21 -14.12 -8.00
CA PRO A 285 -7.42 -12.71 -7.66
C PRO A 285 -6.71 -11.74 -8.61
N MET A 286 -5.63 -12.17 -9.24
CA MET A 286 -4.87 -11.46 -10.29
C MET A 286 -4.31 -12.49 -11.28
N PRO A 287 -3.86 -12.10 -12.50
CA PRO A 287 -3.22 -13.01 -13.45
C PRO A 287 -1.83 -13.46 -12.98
N ASN A 288 -1.33 -14.55 -13.57
CA ASN A 288 0.06 -14.94 -13.42
C ASN A 288 0.98 -13.92 -14.09
N LEU A 289 2.20 -13.79 -13.58
CA LEU A 289 3.29 -13.11 -14.25
C LEU A 289 3.55 -13.82 -15.60
N ALA A 290 3.71 -13.03 -16.65
CA ALA A 290 3.82 -13.47 -18.02
C ALA A 290 5.27 -13.75 -18.43
N VAL A 291 5.42 -14.56 -19.46
CA VAL A 291 6.69 -14.74 -20.18
C VAL A 291 6.47 -14.28 -21.62
N ARG A 292 7.44 -13.55 -22.17
CA ARG A 292 7.46 -13.06 -23.55
C ARG A 292 8.80 -13.42 -24.19
N HIS A 293 8.86 -13.36 -25.51
CA HIS A 293 10.07 -13.60 -26.27
C HIS A 293 10.26 -12.53 -27.35
N ASP A 294 11.49 -12.11 -27.56
CA ASP A 294 11.90 -11.25 -28.67
C ASP A 294 13.25 -11.72 -29.26
N ALA A 295 13.86 -10.92 -30.14
CA ALA A 295 15.15 -11.25 -30.76
C ALA A 295 16.31 -11.37 -29.76
N SER A 296 16.17 -10.82 -28.54
CA SER A 296 17.17 -10.87 -27.47
C SER A 296 16.94 -11.97 -26.45
N GLY A 297 15.87 -12.76 -26.56
CA GLY A 297 15.65 -13.95 -25.75
C GLY A 297 14.33 -13.95 -24.99
N GLU A 298 14.33 -14.64 -23.84
CA GLU A 298 13.17 -14.74 -22.94
C GLU A 298 13.09 -13.52 -22.02
N TRP A 299 11.87 -13.02 -21.84
CA TRP A 299 11.54 -11.91 -20.96
C TRP A 299 10.50 -12.36 -19.95
N ILE A 300 10.86 -12.30 -18.67
CA ILE A 300 10.00 -12.75 -17.57
C ILE A 300 9.44 -11.55 -16.85
N GLU A 301 8.14 -11.49 -16.67
CA GLU A 301 7.55 -10.40 -15.89
C GLU A 301 7.97 -10.52 -14.43
N VAL A 302 8.35 -9.40 -13.84
CA VAL A 302 8.60 -9.23 -12.41
C VAL A 302 7.48 -8.36 -11.81
N PRO A 303 7.11 -8.53 -10.52
CA PRO A 303 5.94 -7.89 -9.91
C PRO A 303 6.14 -6.39 -9.59
N TRP A 304 6.70 -5.63 -10.55
CA TRP A 304 6.87 -4.19 -10.47
C TRP A 304 6.16 -3.49 -11.63
N TRP A 305 5.94 -2.20 -11.40
CA TRP A 305 5.43 -1.26 -12.39
C TRP A 305 6.52 -0.25 -12.71
N LEU A 306 6.48 0.28 -13.91
CA LEU A 306 7.39 1.29 -14.43
C LEU A 306 6.56 2.35 -15.15
N TRP A 307 6.92 3.61 -14.93
CA TRP A 307 6.39 4.80 -15.61
C TRP A 307 7.43 5.91 -15.48
N SER A 308 7.22 7.03 -16.18
CA SER A 308 8.00 8.26 -16.02
C SER A 308 7.05 9.44 -15.83
N ARG A 309 7.59 10.62 -15.52
CA ARG A 309 6.81 11.87 -15.45
C ARG A 309 6.29 12.28 -16.83
N ASP A 310 7.03 11.94 -17.89
CA ASP A 310 6.65 12.20 -19.28
C ASP A 310 5.56 11.23 -19.79
N ASP A 311 5.56 9.97 -19.34
CA ASP A 311 4.49 8.98 -19.59
C ASP A 311 4.08 8.31 -18.26
N PRO A 312 3.12 8.89 -17.52
CA PRO A 312 2.73 8.42 -16.17
C PRO A 312 1.88 7.14 -16.21
N ARG A 313 1.73 6.52 -17.38
CA ARG A 313 1.03 5.25 -17.51
C ARG A 313 1.88 4.14 -16.93
N ARG A 314 1.34 3.47 -15.92
CA ARG A 314 1.96 2.29 -15.30
C ARG A 314 2.02 1.13 -16.29
N ARG A 315 3.23 0.62 -16.50
CA ARG A 315 3.51 -0.52 -17.39
C ARG A 315 4.15 -1.66 -16.61
N ARG A 316 3.90 -2.88 -17.08
CA ARG A 316 4.44 -4.11 -16.48
C ARG A 316 5.93 -4.20 -16.78
N VAL A 317 6.72 -4.63 -15.82
CA VAL A 317 8.17 -4.76 -15.99
C VAL A 317 8.54 -6.20 -16.34
N PHE A 318 9.35 -6.35 -17.38
CA PHE A 318 9.94 -7.60 -17.80
C PHE A 318 11.45 -7.57 -17.60
N ALA A 319 12.00 -8.69 -17.15
CA ALA A 319 13.41 -8.91 -16.94
C ALA A 319 13.95 -9.92 -17.96
N ASN A 320 15.13 -9.65 -18.52
CA ASN A 320 15.94 -10.62 -19.24
C ASN A 320 17.24 -10.83 -18.46
N THR A 321 17.56 -12.10 -18.21
CA THR A 321 18.70 -12.53 -17.38
C THR A 321 19.85 -13.10 -18.22
N ASP A 322 19.78 -13.01 -19.54
CA ASP A 322 20.75 -13.63 -20.44
C ASP A 322 22.00 -12.74 -20.64
N THR A 323 21.87 -11.43 -20.39
CA THR A 323 22.99 -10.49 -20.43
C THR A 323 23.99 -10.78 -19.31
N LYS A 324 25.23 -11.14 -19.68
CA LYS A 324 26.28 -11.47 -18.69
C LYS A 324 26.62 -10.24 -17.84
N GLY A 325 26.48 -10.37 -16.53
CA GLY A 325 26.89 -9.34 -15.56
C GLY A 325 25.88 -8.20 -15.39
N ALA A 326 24.70 -8.28 -16.01
CA ALA A 326 23.66 -7.27 -15.89
C ALA A 326 22.26 -7.91 -15.93
N LEU A 327 21.28 -7.16 -15.44
CA LEU A 327 19.86 -7.45 -15.61
C LEU A 327 19.29 -6.43 -16.58
N ALA A 328 18.72 -6.90 -17.68
CA ALA A 328 17.97 -6.02 -18.57
C ALA A 328 16.52 -5.94 -18.09
N LEU A 329 16.01 -4.72 -17.90
CA LEU A 329 14.60 -4.44 -17.59
C LEU A 329 13.95 -3.68 -18.74
N SER A 330 12.70 -4.01 -19.04
CA SER A 330 11.94 -3.36 -20.10
C SER A 330 10.43 -3.38 -19.83
N ASP A 331 9.71 -2.39 -20.36
CA ASP A 331 8.25 -2.43 -20.49
C ASP A 331 7.80 -3.19 -21.76
N MET A 332 8.76 -3.65 -22.57
CA MET A 332 8.60 -4.27 -23.89
C MET A 332 8.04 -3.32 -24.97
N GLU A 333 8.08 -2.01 -24.76
CA GLU A 333 7.58 -1.01 -25.71
C GLU A 333 8.52 0.18 -25.88
N THR A 334 8.73 0.99 -24.83
CA THR A 334 9.44 2.27 -24.92
C THR A 334 10.72 2.34 -24.10
N LEU A 335 10.85 1.52 -23.05
CA LEU A 335 12.03 1.53 -22.18
C LEU A 335 12.76 0.19 -22.23
N ARG A 336 14.08 0.26 -22.36
CA ARG A 336 15.00 -0.86 -22.07
C ARG A 336 16.22 -0.31 -21.36
N VAL A 337 16.49 -0.83 -20.16
CA VAL A 337 17.64 -0.43 -19.34
C VAL A 337 18.41 -1.66 -18.90
N GLU A 338 19.73 -1.55 -18.86
CA GLU A 338 20.59 -2.58 -18.29
C GLU A 338 21.16 -2.07 -16.98
N LEU A 339 20.93 -2.84 -15.92
CA LEU A 339 21.36 -2.49 -14.58
C LEU A 339 22.42 -3.51 -14.13
N PRO A 340 23.45 -3.10 -13.37
CA PRO A 340 24.44 -4.02 -12.82
C PRO A 340 23.86 -4.87 -11.67
N ILE A 341 22.63 -5.37 -11.79
CA ILE A 341 21.95 -6.16 -10.76
C ILE A 341 22.13 -7.64 -11.09
N THR A 342 23.03 -8.29 -10.38
CA THR A 342 23.22 -9.75 -10.43
C THR A 342 23.45 -10.27 -9.01
N PRO A 343 23.37 -11.60 -8.78
CA PRO A 343 23.65 -12.18 -7.46
C PRO A 343 25.06 -11.87 -6.93
N ASP A 344 26.02 -11.65 -7.82
CA ASP A 344 27.42 -11.35 -7.47
C ASP A 344 27.69 -9.84 -7.27
N THR A 345 26.73 -8.98 -7.58
CA THR A 345 26.87 -7.54 -7.37
C THR A 345 26.68 -7.16 -5.89
N SER A 346 27.52 -6.26 -5.37
CA SER A 346 27.39 -5.75 -4.01
C SER A 346 26.08 -4.98 -3.78
N PRO A 347 25.47 -5.05 -2.58
CA PRO A 347 24.24 -4.31 -2.28
C PRO A 347 24.31 -2.81 -2.55
N SER A 348 25.46 -2.17 -2.31
CA SER A 348 25.67 -0.75 -2.63
C SER A 348 25.43 -0.42 -4.10
N LYS A 349 25.89 -1.29 -5.01
CA LYS A 349 25.69 -1.11 -6.45
C LYS A 349 24.25 -1.37 -6.87
N TRP A 350 23.52 -2.24 -6.16
CA TRP A 350 22.07 -2.38 -6.37
C TRP A 350 21.35 -1.08 -6.00
N VAL A 351 21.67 -0.50 -4.85
CA VAL A 351 21.09 0.78 -4.40
C VAL A 351 21.42 1.90 -5.38
N ASP A 352 22.68 2.02 -5.81
CA ASP A 352 23.10 3.04 -6.78
C ASP A 352 22.35 2.90 -8.11
N ALA A 353 22.17 1.67 -8.61
CA ALA A 353 21.47 1.41 -9.86
C ALA A 353 19.98 1.76 -9.78
N LEU A 354 19.32 1.37 -8.68
CA LEU A 354 17.89 1.65 -8.46
C LEU A 354 17.62 3.12 -8.20
N SER A 355 18.48 3.81 -7.45
CA SER A 355 18.36 5.25 -7.19
C SER A 355 18.44 6.06 -8.50
N ARG A 356 19.34 5.67 -9.41
CA ARG A 356 19.46 6.36 -10.71
C ARG A 356 18.23 6.19 -11.60
N MET A 357 17.52 5.07 -11.52
CA MET A 357 16.29 4.90 -12.29
C MET A 357 15.24 5.93 -11.87
N GLU A 358 15.22 6.28 -10.59
CA GLU A 358 14.30 7.28 -10.06
C GLU A 358 14.64 8.70 -10.53
N GLU A 359 15.92 9.07 -10.52
CA GLU A 359 16.38 10.41 -10.93
C GLU A 359 16.16 10.73 -12.41
N HIS A 360 16.00 9.70 -13.25
CA HIS A 360 15.78 9.82 -14.70
C HIS A 360 14.31 9.62 -15.11
N SER A 361 13.39 9.53 -14.14
CA SER A 361 11.95 9.35 -14.35
C SER A 361 11.18 10.67 -14.35
#